data_AF-A0A2V9BL27-F1
#
_entry.id   AF-A0A2V9BL27-F1
#
_cell.length_a   1.000
_cell.length_b   1.000
_cell.length_c   1.000
_cell.angle_alpha   90.00
_cell.angle_beta   90.00
_cell.angle_gamma   90.00
#
_symmetry.space_group_name_H-M   'P 1'
#
loop_
_entity.id
_entity.type
_entity.pdbx_description
1 polymer ?
#
loop_
_entity_poly.entity_id
_entity_poly.type
_entity_poly.pdbx_seq_one_letter_code
_entity_poly.pdbx_strand_id
1 'polypeptide(L)'
;MRVITAIGKAGAAAIVTAILLAAPKPARAGRLGTDVIALFPKNIGEFAYADLKKARSQKWFPQLQEQMIPEKFKQFEKFLASAGVDPNSQVDELAWGLVAEGLSTKTEGAGSSAVPTGEEVVGVALGTFNPNSTEAYFKQQKLPTFKARSYTLYSFGSGTGANDLFFLFIDSNTAAFGHREVLEKMVEVRFGAEEGLLTNDQIFPLINEANGNGVVWAVLNPAYTRLAMQ
;
A
#
# COMPACT_ATOMS: atom_id res chain seq x y z
N MET A 1 4.84 18.80 -76.50
CA MET A 1 4.48 19.68 -75.38
C MET A 1 4.52 18.82 -74.11
N ARG A 2 5.37 19.17 -73.13
CA ARG A 2 5.73 18.32 -71.97
C ARG A 2 4.63 18.33 -70.91
N VAL A 3 4.24 17.15 -70.42
CA VAL A 3 3.36 16.96 -69.26
C VAL A 3 4.18 17.19 -67.99
N ILE A 4 3.83 18.21 -67.22
CA ILE A 4 4.51 18.58 -65.97
C ILE A 4 3.97 17.73 -64.83
N THR A 5 4.87 16.95 -64.24
CA THR A 5 4.71 16.23 -62.98
C THR A 5 4.81 17.22 -61.82
N ALA A 6 3.82 17.24 -60.91
CA ALA A 6 3.92 17.94 -59.63
C ALA A 6 3.31 17.06 -58.53
N ILE A 7 4.07 16.04 -58.12
CA ILE A 7 3.81 15.26 -56.90
C ILE A 7 4.72 15.80 -55.80
N GLY A 8 4.15 16.01 -54.61
CA GLY A 8 4.91 15.79 -53.37
C GLY A 8 5.40 17.03 -52.60
N LYS A 9 4.50 17.92 -52.19
CA LYS A 9 4.73 18.75 -50.98
C LYS A 9 3.67 18.59 -49.89
N ALA A 10 2.56 17.91 -50.17
CA ALA A 10 1.50 17.65 -49.19
C ALA A 10 1.75 16.41 -48.30
N GLY A 11 2.68 15.52 -48.66
CA GLY A 11 2.93 14.27 -47.92
C GLY A 11 3.75 14.44 -46.63
N ALA A 12 4.65 15.42 -46.56
CA ALA A 12 5.55 15.57 -45.43
C ALA A 12 4.86 16.16 -44.18
N ALA A 13 3.90 17.07 -44.36
CA ALA A 13 3.19 17.71 -43.25
C ALA A 13 2.16 16.78 -42.55
N ALA A 14 1.60 15.83 -43.31
CA ALA A 14 0.66 14.84 -42.76
C ALA A 14 1.35 13.78 -41.90
N ILE A 15 2.60 13.41 -42.25
CA ILE A 15 3.36 12.38 -41.53
C ILE A 15 3.91 12.91 -40.19
N VAL A 16 4.35 14.17 -40.11
CA VAL A 16 4.86 14.77 -38.86
C VAL A 16 3.75 14.93 -37.82
N THR A 17 2.52 15.24 -38.23
CA THR A 17 1.37 15.36 -37.32
C THR A 17 0.93 13.99 -36.77
N ALA A 18 1.06 12.91 -37.56
CA ALA A 18 0.72 11.56 -37.12
C ALA A 18 1.73 10.97 -36.11
N ILE A 19 3.01 11.38 -36.17
CA ILE A 19 4.05 10.92 -35.24
C ILE A 19 3.92 11.59 -33.85
N LEU A 20 3.41 12.82 -33.77
CA LEU A 20 3.20 13.53 -32.49
C LEU A 20 2.03 12.97 -31.65
N LEU A 21 1.09 12.24 -32.26
CA LEU A 21 -0.04 11.59 -31.57
C LEU A 21 0.28 10.17 -31.07
N ALA A 22 1.45 9.64 -31.45
CA ALA A 22 1.95 8.33 -31.02
C ALA A 22 2.95 8.43 -29.85
N ALA A 23 3.04 9.58 -29.17
CA ALA A 23 3.75 9.66 -27.91
C ALA A 23 3.09 8.69 -26.90
N PRO A 24 3.85 7.78 -26.27
CA PRO A 24 3.29 6.92 -25.24
C PRO A 24 2.68 7.81 -24.18
N LYS A 25 1.35 7.76 -24.02
CA LYS A 25 0.69 8.40 -22.88
C LYS A 25 1.41 7.86 -21.64
N PRO A 26 2.00 8.71 -20.78
CA PRO A 26 2.58 8.22 -19.55
C PRO A 26 1.48 7.43 -18.85
N ALA A 27 1.69 6.13 -18.69
CA ALA A 27 0.76 5.28 -17.99
C ALA A 27 0.86 5.70 -16.52
N ARG A 28 0.08 6.72 -16.13
CA ARG A 28 -0.08 7.08 -14.73
C ARG A 28 -0.53 5.81 -13.99
N ALA A 29 0.18 5.47 -12.93
CA ALA A 29 -0.27 4.42 -12.04
C ALA A 29 -1.53 4.89 -11.29
N GLY A 30 -2.22 3.98 -10.61
CA GLY A 30 -3.20 4.35 -9.60
C GLY A 30 -2.63 5.44 -8.68
N ARG A 31 -3.49 6.40 -8.31
CA ARG A 31 -3.15 7.46 -7.38
C ARG A 31 -3.89 7.14 -6.08
N LEU A 32 -3.14 6.91 -5.03
CA LEU A 32 -3.72 6.61 -3.72
C LEU A 32 -4.52 7.81 -3.24
N GLY A 33 -5.76 7.56 -2.79
CA GLY A 33 -6.65 8.58 -2.25
C GLY A 33 -6.10 9.18 -0.95
N THR A 34 -6.34 10.48 -0.75
CA THR A 34 -5.93 11.18 0.49
C THR A 34 -6.64 10.62 1.72
N ASP A 35 -7.86 10.12 1.56
CA ASP A 35 -8.63 9.41 2.58
C ASP A 35 -7.92 8.15 3.08
N VAL A 36 -7.23 7.41 2.20
CA VAL A 36 -6.43 6.25 2.58
C VAL A 36 -5.15 6.67 3.27
N ILE A 37 -4.44 7.66 2.73
CA ILE A 37 -3.23 8.23 3.36
C ILE A 37 -3.55 8.74 4.78
N ALA A 38 -4.73 9.33 4.98
CA ALA A 38 -5.17 9.86 6.27
C ALA A 38 -5.37 8.80 7.36
N LEU A 39 -5.53 7.52 7.01
CA LEU A 39 -5.69 6.44 8.00
C LEU A 39 -4.39 6.15 8.75
N PHE A 40 -3.26 6.42 8.12
CA PHE A 40 -1.97 6.03 8.64
C PHE A 40 -1.55 6.93 9.81
N PRO A 41 -0.96 6.39 10.89
CA PRO A 41 -0.42 7.20 11.99
C PRO A 41 0.63 8.21 11.53
N LYS A 42 0.69 9.37 12.19
CA LYS A 42 1.67 10.42 11.91
C LYS A 42 3.12 9.93 11.95
N ASN A 43 3.45 9.06 12.88
CA ASN A 43 4.82 8.66 13.22
C ASN A 43 5.37 7.47 12.40
N ILE A 44 4.84 7.25 11.20
CA ILE A 44 5.41 6.29 10.25
C ILE A 44 6.82 6.69 9.83
N GLY A 45 7.71 5.71 9.71
CA GLY A 45 9.08 5.91 9.24
C GLY A 45 9.31 5.55 7.77
N GLU A 46 8.55 4.60 7.24
CA GLU A 46 8.46 4.28 5.82
C GLU A 46 7.00 4.21 5.40
N PHE A 47 6.65 4.86 4.29
CA PHE A 47 5.35 4.73 3.64
C PHE A 47 5.54 4.27 2.20
N ALA A 48 4.86 3.20 1.81
CA ALA A 48 4.99 2.61 0.50
C ALA A 48 3.64 2.20 -0.08
N TYR A 49 3.63 2.08 -1.41
CA TYR A 49 2.44 1.81 -2.19
C TYR A 49 2.77 0.91 -3.37
N ALA A 50 1.82 0.04 -3.73
CA ALA A 50 1.83 -0.76 -4.93
C ALA A 50 0.44 -0.80 -5.60
N ASP A 51 0.40 -0.46 -6.88
CA ASP A 51 -0.72 -0.74 -7.80
C ASP A 51 -0.61 -2.21 -8.23
N LEU A 52 -1.12 -3.13 -7.41
CA LEU A 52 -1.00 -4.58 -7.65
C LEU A 52 -1.73 -5.00 -8.91
N LYS A 53 -2.85 -4.35 -9.23
CA LYS A 53 -3.60 -4.57 -10.47
C LYS A 53 -2.72 -4.36 -11.70
N LYS A 54 -1.99 -3.25 -11.75
CA LYS A 54 -1.05 -2.96 -12.84
C LYS A 54 0.23 -3.78 -12.73
N ALA A 55 0.75 -3.98 -11.53
CA ALA A 55 1.99 -4.72 -11.28
C ALA A 55 1.89 -6.16 -11.79
N ARG A 56 0.78 -6.87 -11.54
CA ARG A 56 0.56 -8.25 -12.00
C ARG A 56 0.66 -8.42 -13.52
N SER A 57 0.39 -7.38 -14.29
CA SER A 57 0.54 -7.40 -15.76
C SER A 57 1.99 -7.25 -16.23
N GLN A 58 2.92 -6.88 -15.34
CA GLN A 58 4.31 -6.63 -15.68
C GLN A 58 5.14 -7.91 -15.67
N LYS A 59 6.07 -8.02 -16.63
CA LYS A 59 6.94 -9.20 -16.77
C LYS A 59 7.85 -9.45 -15.55
N TRP A 60 8.18 -8.40 -14.80
CA TRP A 60 9.06 -8.48 -13.63
C TRP A 60 8.32 -8.93 -12.35
N PHE A 61 6.98 -8.87 -12.32
CA PHE A 61 6.21 -9.06 -11.09
C PHE A 61 6.31 -10.46 -10.49
N PRO A 62 6.24 -11.56 -11.26
CA PRO A 62 6.38 -12.90 -10.68
C PRO A 62 7.73 -13.10 -9.96
N GLN A 63 8.81 -12.59 -10.56
CA GLN A 63 10.14 -12.66 -9.95
C GLN A 63 10.22 -11.84 -8.66
N LEU A 64 9.65 -10.63 -8.66
CA LEU A 64 9.60 -9.80 -7.45
C LEU A 64 8.80 -10.51 -6.35
N GLN A 65 7.65 -11.10 -6.67
CA GLN A 65 6.80 -11.82 -5.73
C GLN A 65 7.54 -12.99 -5.08
N GLU A 66 8.31 -13.76 -5.85
CA GLU A 66 9.10 -14.88 -5.34
C GLU A 66 10.22 -14.45 -4.39
N GLN A 67 10.87 -13.31 -4.69
CA GLN A 67 12.01 -12.80 -3.91
C GLN A 67 11.57 -12.03 -2.67
N MET A 68 10.47 -11.29 -2.75
CA MET A 68 10.10 -10.30 -1.73
C MET A 68 9.07 -10.78 -0.73
N ILE A 69 8.35 -11.88 -0.98
CA ILE A 69 7.32 -12.38 -0.05
C ILE A 69 7.91 -13.48 0.85
N PRO A 70 8.14 -13.20 2.15
CA PRO A 70 8.56 -14.21 3.11
C PRO A 70 7.52 -15.31 3.28
N GLU A 71 7.97 -16.50 3.71
CA GLU A 71 7.09 -17.67 3.88
C GLU A 71 5.88 -17.40 4.79
N LYS A 72 6.05 -16.61 5.85
CA LYS A 72 4.95 -16.23 6.75
C LYS A 72 3.82 -15.47 6.02
N PHE A 73 4.17 -14.61 5.06
CA PHE A 73 3.18 -13.89 4.26
C PHE A 73 2.49 -14.82 3.25
N LYS A 74 3.19 -15.80 2.68
CA LYS A 74 2.56 -16.85 1.86
C LYS A 74 1.56 -17.68 2.67
N GLN A 75 1.87 -17.97 3.93
CA GLN A 75 0.93 -18.63 4.86
C GLN A 75 -0.27 -17.74 5.17
N PHE A 76 -0.05 -16.44 5.36
CA PHE A 76 -1.12 -15.48 5.55
C PHE A 76 -2.05 -15.40 4.33
N GLU A 77 -1.52 -15.35 3.10
CA GLU A 77 -2.33 -15.40 1.88
C GLU A 77 -3.20 -16.66 1.79
N LYS A 78 -2.63 -17.84 2.09
CA LYS A 78 -3.39 -19.11 2.13
C LYS A 78 -4.49 -19.09 3.18
N PHE A 79 -4.21 -18.49 4.33
CA PHE A 79 -5.19 -18.31 5.40
C PHE A 79 -6.33 -17.38 4.97
N LEU A 80 -6.00 -16.23 4.39
CA LEU A 80 -6.98 -15.28 3.85
C LEU A 80 -7.86 -15.96 2.81
N ALA A 81 -7.29 -16.75 1.89
CA ALA A 81 -8.04 -17.47 0.87
C ALA A 81 -9.06 -18.45 1.49
N SER A 82 -8.67 -19.12 2.59
CA SER A 82 -9.58 -20.00 3.34
C SER A 82 -10.70 -19.22 4.03
N ALA A 83 -10.45 -17.97 4.40
CA ALA A 83 -11.42 -17.03 4.97
C ALA A 83 -12.25 -16.26 3.92
N GLY A 84 -12.13 -16.63 2.63
CA GLY A 84 -12.88 -16.04 1.52
C GLY A 84 -12.27 -14.77 0.94
N VAL A 85 -11.03 -14.43 1.29
CA VAL A 85 -10.28 -13.30 0.75
C VAL A 85 -9.13 -13.81 -0.09
N ASP A 86 -9.15 -13.62 -1.40
CA ASP A 86 -8.00 -13.96 -2.26
C ASP A 86 -7.19 -12.70 -2.60
N PRO A 87 -6.05 -12.44 -1.93
CA PRO A 87 -5.30 -11.21 -2.14
C PRO A 87 -4.76 -11.07 -3.57
N ASN A 88 -4.56 -12.18 -4.28
CA ASN A 88 -4.00 -12.17 -5.63
C ASN A 88 -4.99 -11.71 -6.70
N SER A 89 -6.29 -11.80 -6.42
CA SER A 89 -7.34 -11.38 -7.35
C SER A 89 -8.20 -10.23 -6.82
N GLN A 90 -8.36 -10.11 -5.50
CA GLN A 90 -9.29 -9.15 -4.89
C GLN A 90 -8.63 -7.84 -4.45
N VAL A 91 -7.32 -7.82 -4.18
CA VAL A 91 -6.60 -6.60 -3.80
C VAL A 91 -6.08 -5.93 -5.07
N ASP A 92 -6.57 -4.75 -5.38
CA ASP A 92 -6.15 -3.96 -6.54
C ASP A 92 -4.96 -3.04 -6.20
N GLU A 93 -4.98 -2.43 -5.01
CA GLU A 93 -3.95 -1.51 -4.54
C GLU A 93 -3.59 -1.82 -3.09
N LEU A 94 -2.33 -1.59 -2.73
CA LEU A 94 -1.80 -1.82 -1.39
C LEU A 94 -0.98 -0.62 -0.96
N ALA A 95 -1.28 -0.07 0.21
CA ALA A 95 -0.42 0.88 0.91
C ALA A 95 0.04 0.25 2.22
N TRP A 96 1.29 0.42 2.60
CA TRP A 96 1.79 -0.01 3.91
C TRP A 96 2.76 1.00 4.46
N GLY A 97 2.96 0.93 5.77
CA GLY A 97 4.02 1.65 6.42
C GLY A 97 4.60 0.89 7.59
N LEU A 98 5.81 1.31 7.95
CA LEU A 98 6.57 0.76 9.05
C LEU A 98 6.64 1.80 10.16
N VAL A 99 6.29 1.37 11.37
CA VAL A 99 6.41 2.16 12.59
C VAL A 99 7.51 1.51 13.42
N ALA A 100 8.46 2.31 13.89
CA ALA A 100 9.56 1.80 14.70
C ALA A 100 9.04 1.36 16.08
N GLU A 101 9.36 0.14 16.48
CA GLU A 101 9.19 -0.29 17.87
C GLU A 101 10.20 0.45 18.77
N GLY A 102 9.72 1.00 19.89
CA GLY A 102 10.60 1.57 20.93
C GLY A 102 11.08 3.00 20.68
N LEU A 103 10.63 3.71 19.64
CA LEU A 103 10.80 5.16 19.58
C LEU A 103 9.84 5.83 20.56
N SER A 104 10.31 6.04 21.80
CA SER A 104 9.57 6.84 22.79
C SER A 104 9.23 8.23 22.23
N THR A 105 8.14 8.82 22.73
CA THR A 105 7.67 10.20 22.46
C THR A 105 8.76 11.28 22.60
N LYS A 106 9.92 10.98 23.22
CA LYS A 106 11.08 11.87 23.30
C LYS A 106 11.90 11.97 22.01
N THR A 107 11.57 11.18 20.99
CA THR A 107 12.21 11.16 19.67
C THR A 107 11.26 11.52 18.55
N GLU A 108 10.00 11.82 18.87
CA GLU A 108 9.05 12.42 17.93
C GLU A 108 9.44 13.90 17.71
N GLY A 109 9.77 14.26 16.48
CA GLY A 109 9.99 15.66 16.06
C GLY A 109 11.45 16.08 15.88
N ALA A 110 12.41 15.35 16.42
CA ALA A 110 13.79 15.39 15.92
C ALA A 110 13.93 14.23 14.94
N GLY A 111 14.40 14.45 13.72
CA GLY A 111 14.66 13.38 12.74
C GLY A 111 15.64 12.35 13.31
N SER A 112 15.12 11.43 14.12
CA SER A 112 15.91 10.61 15.01
C SER A 112 16.83 9.76 14.18
N SER A 113 18.13 9.93 14.39
CA SER A 113 19.17 9.14 13.75
C SER A 113 19.35 7.77 14.45
N ALA A 114 18.53 7.44 15.44
CA ALA A 114 18.48 6.11 16.02
C ALA A 114 17.82 5.12 15.05
N VAL A 115 18.46 3.98 14.83
CA VAL A 115 17.92 2.87 14.06
C VAL A 115 16.89 2.13 14.92
N PRO A 116 15.66 1.86 14.43
CA PRO A 116 14.66 1.06 15.13
C PRO A 116 15.22 -0.29 15.61
N THR A 117 14.83 -0.73 16.82
CA THR A 117 15.19 -2.06 17.35
C THR A 117 14.20 -3.16 16.96
N GLY A 118 13.07 -2.76 16.36
CA GLY A 118 12.00 -3.60 15.82
C GLY A 118 11.05 -2.73 14.98
N GLU A 119 10.18 -3.35 14.20
CA GLU A 119 9.28 -2.64 13.28
C GLU A 119 7.89 -3.26 13.31
N GLU A 120 6.89 -2.42 13.56
CA GLU A 120 5.50 -2.78 13.37
C GLU A 120 5.02 -2.37 11.98
N VAL A 121 4.51 -3.33 11.20
CA VAL A 121 3.83 -3.05 9.93
C VAL A 121 2.37 -2.68 10.17
N VAL A 122 1.89 -1.69 9.42
CA VAL A 122 0.47 -1.39 9.23
C VAL A 122 0.20 -1.13 7.75
N GLY A 123 -0.95 -1.54 7.24
CA GLY A 123 -1.27 -1.37 5.84
C GLY A 123 -2.76 -1.33 5.55
N VAL A 124 -3.08 -0.80 4.38
CA VAL A 124 -4.43 -0.68 3.82
C VAL A 124 -4.43 -1.33 2.44
N ALA A 125 -5.33 -2.29 2.25
CA ALA A 125 -5.60 -2.95 0.99
C ALA A 125 -6.91 -2.42 0.41
N LEU A 126 -6.86 -1.95 -0.83
CA LEU A 126 -8.03 -1.54 -1.60
C LEU A 126 -8.40 -2.63 -2.59
N GLY A 127 -9.68 -2.94 -2.70
CA GLY A 127 -10.11 -4.10 -3.44
C GLY A 127 -11.60 -4.36 -3.41
N THR A 128 -11.97 -5.63 -3.51
CA THR A 128 -13.34 -6.10 -3.34
C THR A 128 -13.36 -7.25 -2.34
N PHE A 129 -13.97 -7.01 -1.19
CA PHE A 129 -13.99 -7.94 -0.07
C PHE A 129 -15.40 -8.34 0.31
N ASN A 130 -15.53 -9.50 0.94
CA ASN A 130 -16.77 -9.97 1.56
C ASN A 130 -16.56 -10.16 3.07
N PRO A 131 -16.78 -9.11 3.88
CA PRO A 131 -16.60 -9.20 5.33
C PRO A 131 -17.44 -10.30 5.99
N ASN A 132 -18.64 -10.56 5.44
CA ASN A 132 -19.56 -11.56 5.99
C ASN A 132 -19.02 -12.98 5.86
N SER A 133 -18.33 -13.32 4.74
CA SER A 133 -17.74 -14.66 4.58
C SER A 133 -16.58 -14.87 5.55
N THR A 134 -15.75 -13.86 5.75
CA THR A 134 -14.66 -13.92 6.74
C THR A 134 -15.21 -14.05 8.16
N GLU A 135 -16.23 -13.27 8.52
CA GLU A 135 -16.85 -13.37 9.84
C GLU A 135 -17.44 -14.76 10.08
N ALA A 136 -18.15 -15.31 9.08
CA ALA A 136 -18.70 -16.66 9.15
C ALA A 136 -17.61 -17.73 9.32
N TYR A 137 -16.50 -17.62 8.57
CA TYR A 137 -15.36 -18.53 8.69
C TYR A 137 -14.73 -18.48 10.09
N PHE A 138 -14.46 -17.28 10.62
CA PHE A 138 -13.89 -17.12 11.95
C PHE A 138 -14.79 -17.71 13.05
N LYS A 139 -16.12 -17.50 12.95
CA LYS A 139 -17.09 -18.11 13.87
C LYS A 139 -17.09 -19.64 13.77
N GLN A 140 -17.11 -20.18 12.55
CA GLN A 140 -17.14 -21.62 12.32
C GLN A 140 -15.87 -22.31 12.85
N GLN A 141 -14.71 -21.71 12.59
CA GLN A 141 -13.40 -22.24 13.00
C GLN A 141 -13.03 -21.87 14.45
N LYS A 142 -13.87 -21.09 15.14
CA LYS A 142 -13.62 -20.57 16.50
C LYS A 142 -12.28 -19.84 16.62
N LEU A 143 -11.94 -19.07 15.58
CA LEU A 143 -10.70 -18.31 15.51
C LEU A 143 -10.80 -17.03 16.37
N PRO A 144 -9.67 -16.53 16.90
CA PRO A 144 -9.68 -15.36 17.76
C PRO A 144 -10.13 -14.11 17.00
N THR A 145 -10.95 -13.30 17.66
CA THR A 145 -11.32 -11.95 17.19
C THR A 145 -11.27 -10.97 18.35
N PHE A 146 -10.99 -9.71 18.04
CA PHE A 146 -10.90 -8.63 19.02
C PHE A 146 -11.71 -7.42 18.54
N LYS A 147 -12.09 -6.55 19.46
CA LYS A 147 -12.84 -5.33 19.15
C LYS A 147 -11.94 -4.11 19.30
N ALA A 148 -11.93 -3.25 18.29
CA ALA A 148 -11.36 -1.91 18.35
C ALA A 148 -12.41 -0.93 17.84
N ARG A 149 -12.94 -0.10 18.75
CA ARG A 149 -14.13 0.74 18.48
C ARG A 149 -15.26 -0.09 17.88
N SER A 150 -15.75 0.28 16.70
CA SER A 150 -16.79 -0.42 15.95
C SER A 150 -16.28 -1.56 15.06
N TYR A 151 -14.96 -1.77 14.97
CA TYR A 151 -14.35 -2.76 14.09
C TYR A 151 -14.07 -4.09 14.79
N THR A 152 -14.15 -5.17 14.02
CA THR A 152 -13.67 -6.50 14.42
C THR A 152 -12.31 -6.74 13.81
N LEU A 153 -11.32 -7.00 14.67
CA LEU A 153 -9.98 -7.44 14.27
C LEU A 153 -9.96 -8.96 14.23
N TYR A 154 -9.53 -9.49 13.09
CA TYR A 154 -9.39 -10.90 12.79
C TYR A 154 -7.91 -11.29 12.92
N SER A 155 -7.58 -12.21 13.82
CA SER A 155 -6.18 -12.59 14.05
C SER A 155 -5.71 -13.63 13.03
N PHE A 156 -4.47 -13.46 12.57
CA PHE A 156 -3.65 -14.50 11.97
C PHE A 156 -2.53 -14.87 12.95
N GLY A 157 -2.67 -16.05 13.57
CA GLY A 157 -1.81 -16.51 14.65
C GLY A 157 -2.61 -16.86 15.90
N SER A 158 -1.99 -16.71 17.07
CA SER A 158 -2.60 -17.04 18.37
C SER A 158 -3.59 -15.98 18.87
N GLY A 159 -3.48 -14.75 18.37
CA GLY A 159 -4.19 -13.57 18.86
C GLY A 159 -3.49 -12.85 20.03
N THR A 160 -2.42 -13.43 20.58
CA THR A 160 -1.68 -12.91 21.75
C THR A 160 -0.17 -12.80 21.52
N GLY A 161 0.34 -13.30 20.40
CA GLY A 161 1.76 -13.23 20.07
C GLY A 161 2.16 -11.83 19.63
N ALA A 162 3.33 -11.37 20.05
CA ALA A 162 3.86 -10.04 19.67
C ALA A 162 4.01 -9.86 18.14
N ASN A 163 4.21 -10.96 17.41
CA ASN A 163 4.33 -10.96 15.95
C ASN A 163 3.04 -11.42 15.25
N ASP A 164 1.92 -11.57 15.96
CA ASP A 164 0.66 -11.94 15.33
C ASP A 164 0.18 -10.78 14.44
N LEU A 165 -0.33 -11.13 13.26
CA LEU A 165 -0.92 -10.15 12.36
C LEU A 165 -2.42 -10.12 12.56
N PHE A 166 -2.99 -8.95 12.34
CA PHE A 166 -4.42 -8.72 12.40
C PHE A 166 -4.87 -8.06 11.13
N PHE A 167 -6.15 -8.23 10.80
CA PHE A 167 -6.79 -7.46 9.75
C PHE A 167 -8.23 -7.15 10.12
N LEU A 168 -8.78 -6.11 9.51
CA LEU A 168 -10.15 -5.67 9.67
C LEU A 168 -10.66 -5.14 8.34
N PHE A 169 -11.98 -5.12 8.18
CA PHE A 169 -12.63 -4.46 7.06
C PHE A 169 -13.15 -3.10 7.53
N ILE A 170 -12.69 -2.04 6.87
CA ILE A 170 -13.24 -0.69 7.05
C ILE A 170 -14.61 -0.62 6.37
N ASP A 171 -14.69 -1.20 5.16
CA ASP A 171 -15.89 -1.38 4.36
C ASP A 171 -15.67 -2.57 3.38
N SER A 172 -16.58 -2.75 2.40
CA SER A 172 -16.47 -3.84 1.42
C SER A 172 -15.34 -3.68 0.40
N ASN A 173 -14.68 -2.53 0.35
CA ASN A 173 -13.66 -2.22 -0.64
C ASN A 173 -12.32 -1.83 0.00
N THR A 174 -12.28 -1.71 1.32
CA THR A 174 -11.12 -1.26 2.09
C THR A 174 -10.90 -2.19 3.28
N ALA A 175 -9.74 -2.83 3.33
CA ALA A 175 -9.28 -3.61 4.48
C ALA A 175 -8.01 -2.99 5.05
N ALA A 176 -7.83 -3.06 6.36
CA ALA A 176 -6.59 -2.70 7.02
C ALA A 176 -5.97 -3.92 7.68
N PHE A 177 -4.64 -3.99 7.76
CA PHE A 177 -3.91 -5.09 8.35
C PHE A 177 -2.62 -4.62 9.01
N GLY A 178 -2.04 -5.42 9.89
CA GLY A 178 -0.79 -5.08 10.55
C GLY A 178 -0.60 -5.77 11.90
N HIS A 179 0.40 -5.33 12.66
CA HIS A 179 0.49 -5.68 14.07
C HIS A 179 -0.60 -4.95 14.86
N ARG A 180 -0.97 -5.53 16.00
CA ARG A 180 -2.17 -5.11 16.73
C ARG A 180 -2.12 -3.66 17.20
N GLU A 181 -1.03 -3.25 17.84
CA GLU A 181 -0.93 -1.94 18.48
C GLU A 181 -1.04 -0.82 17.45
N VAL A 182 -0.21 -0.87 16.40
CA VAL A 182 -0.27 0.10 15.29
C VAL A 182 -1.60 0.05 14.51
N LEU A 183 -2.23 -1.12 14.36
CA LEU A 183 -3.53 -1.24 13.68
C LEU A 183 -4.66 -0.63 14.51
N GLU A 184 -4.66 -0.82 15.84
CA GLU A 184 -5.57 -0.14 16.76
C GLU A 184 -5.33 1.38 16.72
N LYS A 185 -4.06 1.84 16.66
CA LYS A 185 -3.73 3.26 16.46
C LYS A 185 -4.28 3.83 15.16
N MET A 186 -4.20 3.10 14.04
CA MET A 186 -4.83 3.48 12.76
C MET A 186 -6.36 3.66 12.90
N VAL A 187 -7.01 2.80 13.68
CA VAL A 187 -8.44 2.96 13.99
C VAL A 187 -8.68 4.27 14.75
N GLU A 188 -7.87 4.58 15.76
CA GLU A 188 -7.98 5.84 16.52
C GLU A 188 -7.74 7.09 15.64
N VAL A 189 -6.77 7.04 14.72
CA VAL A 189 -6.54 8.10 13.73
C VAL A 189 -7.79 8.34 12.88
N ARG A 190 -8.41 7.27 12.37
CA ARG A 190 -9.65 7.36 11.58
C ARG A 190 -10.79 8.05 12.35
N PHE A 191 -10.86 7.86 13.66
CA PHE A 191 -11.84 8.50 14.53
C PHE A 191 -11.40 9.88 15.05
N GLY A 192 -10.24 10.38 14.63
CA GLY A 192 -9.71 11.69 15.02
C GLY A 192 -9.20 11.77 16.46
N ALA A 193 -8.96 10.63 17.10
CA ALA A 193 -8.40 10.57 18.46
C ALA A 193 -6.87 10.63 18.48
N GLU A 194 -6.23 10.32 17.35
CA GLU A 194 -4.77 10.32 17.16
C GLU A 194 -4.40 11.13 15.91
N GLU A 195 -3.17 11.65 15.86
CA GLU A 195 -2.69 12.40 14.69
C GLU A 195 -2.40 11.47 13.50
N GLY A 196 -2.94 11.82 12.33
CA GLY A 196 -2.73 11.10 11.09
C GLY A 196 -1.55 11.63 10.26
N LEU A 197 -1.15 10.84 9.26
CA LEU A 197 -0.02 11.10 8.38
C LEU A 197 -0.11 12.41 7.59
N LEU A 198 -1.33 12.94 7.37
CA LEU A 198 -1.52 14.25 6.74
C LEU A 198 -0.88 15.41 7.52
N THR A 199 -0.63 15.22 8.81
CA THR A 199 0.01 16.20 9.70
C THR A 199 1.51 15.97 9.86
N ASN A 200 2.09 15.03 9.11
CA ASN A 200 3.54 14.80 9.10
C ASN A 200 4.21 15.71 8.07
N ASP A 201 4.81 16.80 8.54
CA ASP A 201 5.45 17.82 7.70
C ASP A 201 6.71 17.34 6.95
N GLN A 202 7.22 16.14 7.26
CA GLN A 202 8.42 15.59 6.62
C GLN A 202 8.07 14.57 5.53
N ILE A 203 7.25 13.57 5.87
CA ILE A 203 6.92 12.47 4.96
C ILE A 203 5.77 12.82 4.02
N PHE A 204 4.75 13.57 4.48
CA PHE A 204 3.58 13.83 3.66
C PHE A 204 3.87 14.62 2.37
N PRO A 205 4.75 15.65 2.36
CA PRO A 205 5.15 16.30 1.11
C PRO A 205 5.80 15.34 0.11
N LEU A 206 6.65 14.42 0.59
CA LEU A 206 7.31 13.41 -0.23
C LEU A 206 6.31 12.38 -0.79
N ILE A 207 5.29 12.01 -0.01
CA ILE A 207 4.18 11.17 -0.50
C ILE A 207 3.45 11.88 -1.64
N ASN A 208 3.16 13.18 -1.51
CA ASN A 208 2.50 13.94 -2.57
C ASN A 208 3.33 14.01 -3.85
N GLU A 209 4.67 14.02 -3.73
CA GLU A 209 5.58 13.95 -4.86
C GLU A 209 5.63 12.55 -5.48
N ALA A 210 5.64 11.47 -4.70
CA ALA A 210 5.71 10.10 -5.22
C ALA A 210 4.37 9.59 -5.77
N ASN A 211 3.25 10.01 -5.19
CA ASN A 211 1.92 9.45 -5.45
C ASN A 211 1.46 9.67 -6.91
N GLY A 212 1.23 8.56 -7.62
CA GLY A 212 0.83 8.54 -9.02
C GLY A 212 1.98 8.51 -10.04
N ASN A 213 3.24 8.52 -9.57
CA ASN A 213 4.44 8.53 -10.43
C ASN A 213 5.07 7.15 -10.67
N GLY A 214 4.58 6.09 -10.01
CA GLY A 214 5.10 4.73 -10.18
C GLY A 214 4.08 3.65 -9.86
N VAL A 215 4.27 2.46 -10.45
CA VAL A 215 3.47 1.25 -10.13
C VAL A 215 3.75 0.79 -8.70
N VAL A 216 4.99 0.95 -8.25
CA VAL A 216 5.42 0.73 -6.86
C VAL A 216 6.32 1.91 -6.49
N TRP A 217 6.14 2.46 -5.29
CA TRP A 217 6.98 3.53 -4.75
C TRP A 217 7.00 3.49 -3.23
N ALA A 218 8.06 4.05 -2.65
CA ALA A 218 8.23 4.17 -1.21
C ALA A 218 8.87 5.51 -0.85
N VAL A 219 8.51 6.03 0.31
CA VAL A 219 9.04 7.24 0.93
C VAL A 219 9.56 6.84 2.32
N LEU A 220 10.82 7.13 2.58
CA LEU A 220 11.50 6.75 3.82
C LEU A 220 12.00 8.00 4.53
N ASN A 221 11.93 8.02 5.85
CA ASN A 221 12.62 9.02 6.66
C ASN A 221 14.14 8.72 6.72
N PRO A 222 14.98 9.64 7.23
CA PRO A 222 16.43 9.42 7.29
C PRO A 222 16.91 8.18 8.07
N ALA A 223 16.12 7.67 9.03
CA ALA A 223 16.44 6.43 9.74
C ALA A 223 16.22 5.22 8.85
N TYR A 224 15.04 5.14 8.22
CA TYR A 224 14.67 4.05 7.32
C TYR A 224 15.49 4.07 6.02
N THR A 225 15.86 5.25 5.50
CA THR A 225 16.79 5.35 4.35
C THR A 225 18.14 4.71 4.66
N ARG A 226 18.68 4.89 5.88
CA ARG A 226 19.96 4.27 6.26
C ARG A 226 19.84 2.76 6.39
N LEU A 227 18.71 2.25 6.91
CA LEU A 227 18.44 0.82 6.95
C LEU A 227 18.38 0.21 5.55
N ALA A 228 17.68 0.86 4.61
CA ALA A 228 17.51 0.37 3.25
C ALA A 228 18.80 0.38 2.40
N MET A 229 19.82 1.14 2.80
CA MET A 229 21.10 1.26 2.08
C MET A 229 22.21 0.35 2.61
N GLN A 230 21.97 -0.42 3.67
CA GLN A 230 22.90 -1.40 4.21
C GLN A 230 22.75 -2.76 3.53
#